data_AF-U6GNU3-F1
#
_entry.id   AF-U6GNU3-F1
#
_cell.length_a   1.000
_cell.length_b   1.000
_cell.length_c   1.000
_cell.angle_alpha   90.00
_cell.angle_beta   90.00
_cell.angle_gamma   90.00
#
_symmetry.space_group_name_H-M   'P 1'
#
loop_
_entity.id
_entity.type
_entity.pdbx_description
1 polymer ?
#
loop_
_entity_poly.entity_id
_entity_poly.type
_entity_poly.pdbx_seq_one_letter_code
_entity_poly.pdbx_strand_id
1 'polypeptide(L)'
;MGVPTFYRWLCCRYPKVVVDVINPQHLHAPQDDEQQQQQQQQQQQDGSSGDQQQQDGSSGDQQQQTEYDCLYLDMNGIIHPCCHSDDGVCPATEDDMFLRIFSYIDFVVNIIKPKLLLYLAIDGVAPRAKMNQQRIRRFKAAKDIEEETAAYEDIKRQFIKEGRAVPAPKVRWDSNVITPGTPFMDRLAKALRFYIMERVNNNKLFKNIQIYLSDANVPGEGEHKIVEFIREQRKSK
;
A
#
# COMPACT_ATOMS: atom_id res chain seq x y z
N MET A 1 6.14 -22.47 3.53
CA MET A 1 5.39 -22.12 2.29
C MET A 1 5.47 -20.62 2.10
N GLY A 2 5.71 -20.12 0.89
CA GLY A 2 5.68 -18.67 0.61
C GLY A 2 4.25 -18.15 0.51
N VAL A 3 4.05 -16.84 0.73
CA VAL A 3 2.73 -16.17 0.62
C VAL A 3 2.03 -16.50 -0.71
N PRO A 4 2.70 -16.46 -1.89
CA PRO A 4 2.04 -16.78 -3.16
C PRO A 4 1.55 -18.23 -3.25
N THR A 5 2.29 -19.17 -2.68
CA THR A 5 1.92 -20.59 -2.70
C THR A 5 0.69 -20.85 -1.84
N PHE A 6 0.66 -20.28 -0.63
CA PHE A 6 -0.49 -20.43 0.27
C PHE A 6 -1.72 -19.70 -0.28
N TYR A 7 -1.54 -18.47 -0.77
CA TYR A 7 -2.62 -17.70 -1.38
C TYR A 7 -3.23 -18.42 -2.58
N ARG A 8 -2.39 -18.95 -3.48
CA ARG A 8 -2.86 -19.77 -4.62
C ARG A 8 -3.67 -20.98 -4.14
N TRP A 9 -3.18 -21.70 -3.13
CA TRP A 9 -3.91 -22.84 -2.57
C TRP A 9 -5.27 -22.40 -2.00
N LEU A 10 -5.32 -21.27 -1.29
CA LEU A 10 -6.55 -20.71 -0.72
C LEU A 10 -7.57 -20.36 -1.81
N CYS A 11 -7.15 -19.64 -2.84
CA CYS A 11 -8.03 -19.27 -3.96
C CYS A 11 -8.55 -20.50 -4.71
N CYS A 12 -7.70 -21.50 -4.94
CA CYS A 12 -8.12 -22.72 -5.61
C CYS A 12 -9.09 -23.55 -4.75
N ARG A 13 -8.90 -23.57 -3.43
CA ARG A 13 -9.71 -24.40 -2.52
C ARG A 13 -11.02 -23.71 -2.10
N TYR A 14 -10.97 -22.40 -1.90
CA TYR A 14 -12.06 -21.56 -1.38
C TYR A 14 -12.20 -20.29 -2.22
N PRO A 15 -12.72 -20.39 -3.46
CA PRO A 15 -12.73 -19.28 -4.42
C PRO A 15 -13.54 -18.06 -3.96
N LYS A 16 -14.53 -18.25 -3.06
CA LYS A 16 -15.36 -17.17 -2.52
C LYS A 16 -14.69 -16.33 -1.43
N VAL A 17 -13.47 -16.69 -0.99
CA VAL A 17 -12.75 -15.95 0.07
C VAL A 17 -12.13 -14.67 -0.48
N VAL A 18 -11.77 -14.64 -1.76
CA VAL A 18 -11.22 -13.45 -2.40
C VAL A 18 -12.36 -12.70 -3.07
N VAL A 19 -12.49 -11.43 -2.72
CA VAL A 19 -13.45 -10.49 -3.30
C VAL A 19 -12.67 -9.27 -3.73
N ASP A 20 -12.92 -8.80 -4.95
CA ASP A 20 -12.27 -7.61 -5.47
C ASP A 20 -12.73 -6.38 -4.68
N VAL A 21 -11.75 -5.56 -4.33
CA VAL A 21 -11.99 -4.31 -3.63
C VAL A 21 -12.47 -3.28 -4.66
N ILE A 22 -13.73 -2.89 -4.59
CA ILE A 22 -14.29 -1.85 -5.47
C ILE A 22 -13.89 -0.47 -4.93
N ASN A 23 -13.08 0.25 -5.70
CA ASN A 23 -12.80 1.66 -5.41
C ASN A 23 -13.84 2.55 -6.11
N PRO A 24 -14.67 3.31 -5.38
CA PRO A 24 -15.66 4.22 -5.98
C PRO A 24 -15.04 5.28 -6.90
N GLN A 25 -13.75 5.63 -6.70
CA GLN A 25 -13.06 6.63 -7.51
C GLN A 25 -12.71 6.13 -8.92
N HIS A 26 -12.65 4.81 -9.15
CA HIS A 26 -12.41 4.24 -10.48
C HIS A 26 -13.69 4.03 -11.31
N LEU A 27 -14.87 4.26 -10.74
CA LEU A 27 -16.14 4.29 -11.50
C LEU A 27 -16.28 5.58 -12.34
N HIS A 28 -15.46 6.60 -12.09
CA HIS A 28 -15.40 7.86 -12.83
C HIS A 28 -14.02 8.07 -13.48
N ALA A 29 -13.49 7.05 -14.16
CA ALA A 29 -12.47 7.33 -15.17
C ALA A 29 -13.13 8.13 -16.31
N PRO A 30 -12.57 9.28 -16.75
CA PRO A 30 -13.15 10.06 -17.83
C PRO A 30 -12.90 9.33 -19.15
N GLN A 31 -13.80 8.43 -19.54
CA GLN A 31 -13.80 7.84 -20.87
C GLN A 31 -14.95 8.32 -21.76
N ASP A 32 -15.89 9.14 -21.26
CA ASP A 32 -17.08 9.52 -22.05
C ASP A 32 -17.39 11.02 -22.15
N ASP A 33 -16.56 11.92 -21.61
CA ASP A 33 -16.84 13.37 -21.69
C ASP A 33 -16.51 14.01 -23.05
N GLU A 34 -15.57 13.45 -23.82
CA GLU A 34 -15.24 13.98 -25.16
C GLU A 34 -16.28 13.58 -26.24
N GLN A 35 -16.98 12.45 -26.08
CA GLN A 35 -18.02 12.03 -27.03
C GLN A 35 -19.37 12.69 -26.76
N GLN A 36 -19.70 13.02 -25.50
CA GLN A 36 -20.95 13.70 -25.18
C GLN A 36 -20.96 15.18 -25.58
N GLN A 37 -19.82 15.87 -25.57
CA GLN A 37 -19.74 17.27 -26.03
C GLN A 37 -19.86 17.41 -27.56
N GLN A 38 -19.41 16.42 -28.34
CA GLN A 38 -19.55 16.46 -29.80
C GLN A 38 -20.97 16.11 -30.27
N GLN A 39 -21.71 15.26 -29.55
CA GLN A 39 -23.11 14.96 -29.90
C GLN A 39 -24.09 16.07 -29.48
N GLN A 40 -23.81 16.83 -28.41
CA GLN A 40 -24.66 17.95 -28.00
C GLN A 40 -24.53 19.19 -28.91
N GLN A 41 -23.43 19.34 -29.67
CA GLN A 41 -23.31 20.41 -30.66
C GLN A 41 -23.98 20.09 -32.00
N GLN A 42 -24.34 18.82 -32.28
CA GLN A 42 -25.05 18.44 -33.51
C GLN A 42 -26.58 18.37 -33.37
N GLN A 43 -27.14 18.43 -32.17
CA GLN A 43 -28.60 18.34 -31.95
C GLN A 43 -29.31 19.70 -31.71
N GLN A 44 -28.63 20.84 -31.90
CA GLN A 44 -29.28 22.16 -31.88
C GLN A 44 -29.74 22.65 -33.27
N GLN A 45 -29.79 21.76 -34.25
CA GLN A 45 -30.47 21.99 -35.54
C GLN A 45 -31.39 20.82 -35.87
N ASP A 46 -32.46 20.66 -35.10
CA ASP A 46 -33.78 20.29 -35.64
C ASP A 46 -34.79 20.28 -34.50
N GLY A 47 -35.78 21.16 -34.60
CA GLY A 47 -36.88 21.22 -33.65
C GLY A 47 -37.95 20.19 -34.00
N SER A 48 -38.42 19.43 -33.01
CA SER A 48 -39.83 19.01 -32.91
C SER A 48 -40.08 18.29 -31.59
N SER A 49 -41.17 18.68 -30.95
CA SER A 49 -41.74 18.13 -29.71
C SER A 49 -41.92 16.62 -29.72
N GLY A 50 -41.59 15.97 -28.60
CA GLY A 50 -41.84 14.55 -28.37
C GLY A 50 -41.76 14.21 -26.89
N ASP A 51 -42.93 14.02 -26.29
CA ASP A 51 -43.19 13.54 -24.93
C ASP A 51 -42.44 12.21 -24.70
N GLN A 52 -41.54 12.13 -23.72
CA GLN A 52 -40.90 10.87 -23.32
C GLN A 52 -41.04 10.64 -21.81
N GLN A 53 -41.89 9.66 -21.53
CA GLN A 53 -42.16 9.04 -20.24
C GLN A 53 -40.87 8.58 -19.56
N GLN A 54 -40.70 8.94 -18.29
CA GLN A 54 -39.68 8.37 -17.42
C GLN A 54 -39.97 6.89 -17.20
N GLN A 55 -39.18 6.01 -17.82
CA GLN A 55 -39.11 4.60 -17.45
C GLN A 55 -38.16 4.45 -16.27
N ASP A 56 -38.75 4.29 -15.10
CA ASP A 56 -38.13 3.74 -13.91
C ASP A 56 -37.99 2.22 -14.07
N GLY A 57 -36.83 1.68 -13.70
CA GLY A 57 -36.62 0.23 -13.54
C GLY A 57 -35.49 -0.38 -14.39
N SER A 58 -34.35 -0.64 -13.76
CA SER A 58 -33.85 -2.01 -13.61
C SER A 58 -32.59 -2.05 -12.76
N SER A 59 -32.79 -2.27 -11.46
CA SER A 59 -32.03 -3.18 -10.60
C SER A 59 -30.87 -3.93 -11.28
N GLY A 60 -29.63 -3.53 -10.97
CA GLY A 60 -28.42 -4.29 -11.29
C GLY A 60 -27.45 -4.17 -10.10
N ASP A 61 -27.38 -5.22 -9.28
CA ASP A 61 -26.46 -5.45 -8.17
C ASP A 61 -25.92 -4.22 -7.43
N GLN A 62 -26.74 -3.68 -6.51
CA GLN A 62 -26.18 -2.96 -5.36
C GLN A 62 -25.42 -3.98 -4.50
N GLN A 63 -24.15 -4.25 -4.84
CA GLN A 63 -23.26 -4.95 -3.93
C GLN A 63 -23.27 -4.17 -2.63
N GLN A 64 -23.80 -4.79 -1.57
CA GLN A 64 -23.85 -4.19 -0.24
C GLN A 64 -22.42 -3.77 0.13
N GLN A 65 -22.18 -2.46 0.17
CA GLN A 65 -20.90 -1.93 0.57
C GLN A 65 -20.70 -2.31 2.04
N THR A 66 -19.84 -3.31 2.27
CA THR A 66 -19.55 -3.79 3.62
C THR A 66 -18.86 -2.65 4.37
N GLU A 67 -19.42 -2.29 5.52
CA GLU A 67 -18.87 -1.24 6.37
C GLU A 67 -17.90 -1.85 7.38
N TYR A 68 -16.83 -1.13 7.69
CA TYR A 68 -15.78 -1.58 8.60
C TYR A 68 -15.65 -0.64 9.80
N ASP A 69 -15.61 -1.20 11.01
CA ASP A 69 -15.44 -0.41 12.23
C ASP A 69 -13.96 -0.12 12.51
N CYS A 70 -13.11 -1.14 12.40
CA CYS A 70 -11.70 -1.08 12.77
C CYS A 70 -10.82 -1.48 11.59
N LEU A 71 -9.82 -0.65 11.29
CA LEU A 71 -8.76 -0.92 10.32
C LEU A 71 -7.42 -1.08 11.05
N TYR A 72 -6.71 -2.17 10.78
CA TYR A 72 -5.39 -2.46 11.33
C TYR A 72 -4.38 -2.58 10.17
N LEU A 73 -3.32 -1.79 10.21
CA LEU A 73 -2.28 -1.79 9.18
C LEU A 73 -0.96 -2.31 9.76
N ASP A 74 -0.45 -3.40 9.18
CA ASP A 74 0.96 -3.75 9.30
C ASP A 74 1.77 -2.81 8.40
N MET A 75 2.42 -1.84 9.03
CA MET A 75 3.15 -0.78 8.34
C MET A 75 4.36 -1.31 7.60
N ASN A 76 4.98 -2.41 8.03
CA ASN A 76 6.13 -2.95 7.33
C ASN A 76 5.74 -3.49 5.93
N GLY A 77 4.50 -3.98 5.79
CA GLY A 77 3.92 -4.34 4.49
C GLY A 77 3.74 -3.16 3.53
N ILE A 78 3.70 -1.92 4.04
CA ILE A 78 3.56 -0.68 3.26
C ILE A 78 4.94 -0.02 3.02
N ILE A 79 5.76 0.07 4.06
CA ILE A 79 7.06 0.74 4.02
C ILE A 79 7.98 0.08 2.99
N HIS A 80 8.03 -1.26 2.95
CA HIS A 80 8.91 -1.99 2.03
C HIS A 80 8.61 -1.66 0.55
N PRO A 81 7.37 -1.80 0.04
CA PRO A 81 7.02 -1.38 -1.32
C PRO A 81 7.19 0.12 -1.61
N CYS A 82 6.96 1.00 -0.63
CA CYS A 82 7.12 2.44 -0.84
C CYS A 82 8.60 2.87 -0.96
N CYS A 83 9.51 2.14 -0.30
CA CYS A 83 10.96 2.38 -0.36
C CYS A 83 11.66 1.63 -1.50
N HIS A 84 11.03 0.62 -2.10
CA HIS A 84 11.60 -0.17 -3.20
C HIS A 84 10.53 -0.51 -4.23
N SER A 85 10.68 0.01 -5.46
CA SER A 85 9.89 -0.46 -6.61
C SER A 85 10.73 -1.43 -7.46
N ASP A 86 10.11 -2.54 -7.87
CA ASP A 86 10.71 -3.50 -8.79
C ASP A 86 11.04 -2.85 -10.15
N ASP A 87 10.31 -1.78 -10.50
CA ASP A 87 10.45 -0.97 -11.72
C ASP A 87 11.68 -0.02 -11.70
N GLY A 88 12.46 -0.02 -10.62
CA GLY A 88 13.74 0.69 -10.54
C GLY A 88 13.66 2.18 -10.20
N VAL A 89 12.46 2.74 -9.98
CA VAL A 89 12.27 4.12 -9.53
C VAL A 89 12.35 4.18 -8.00
N CYS A 90 13.56 4.04 -7.45
CA CYS A 90 13.78 4.28 -6.04
C CYS A 90 13.49 5.77 -5.73
N PRO A 91 12.76 6.08 -4.65
CA PRO A 91 12.60 7.46 -4.20
C PRO A 91 13.98 8.10 -3.99
N ALA A 92 14.12 9.38 -4.38
CA ALA A 92 15.40 10.07 -4.31
C ALA A 92 15.78 10.41 -2.86
N THR A 93 14.79 10.63 -2.00
CA THR A 93 14.97 11.06 -0.61
C THR A 93 14.06 10.28 0.36
N GLU A 94 14.39 10.33 1.65
CA GLU A 94 13.51 9.80 2.70
C GLU A 94 12.18 10.55 2.78
N ASP A 95 12.17 11.85 2.48
CA ASP A 95 10.93 12.64 2.47
C ASP A 95 9.97 12.14 1.38
N ASP A 96 10.48 11.82 0.19
CA ASP A 96 9.69 11.21 -0.88
C ASP A 96 9.13 9.84 -0.46
N MET A 97 9.91 9.05 0.29
CA MET A 97 9.43 7.78 0.85
C MET A 97 8.27 7.99 1.82
N PHE A 98 8.39 8.96 2.73
CA PHE A 98 7.35 9.28 3.70
C PHE A 98 6.08 9.77 3.01
N LEU A 99 6.20 10.63 1.99
CA LEU A 99 5.06 11.07 1.19
C LEU A 99 4.35 9.90 0.50
N ARG A 100 5.10 8.96 -0.10
CA ARG A 100 4.52 7.74 -0.69
C ARG A 100 3.80 6.88 0.35
N ILE A 101 4.39 6.71 1.53
CA ILE A 101 3.76 5.98 2.64
C ILE A 101 2.44 6.65 3.04
N PHE A 102 2.43 7.98 3.19
CA PHE A 102 1.22 8.74 3.54
C PHE A 102 0.12 8.59 2.49
N SER A 103 0.47 8.73 1.21
CA SER A 103 -0.48 8.52 0.12
C SER A 103 -1.03 7.11 0.10
N TYR A 104 -0.21 6.10 0.42
CA TYR A 104 -0.68 4.71 0.48
C TYR A 104 -1.62 4.47 1.67
N ILE A 105 -1.34 5.04 2.84
CA ILE A 105 -2.27 4.99 3.99
C ILE A 105 -3.59 5.66 3.63
N ASP A 106 -3.55 6.86 3.03
CA ASP A 106 -4.75 7.57 2.59
C ASP A 106 -5.56 6.75 1.58
N PHE A 107 -4.89 6.10 0.63
CA PHE A 107 -5.52 5.21 -0.34
C PHE A 107 -6.27 4.07 0.36
N VAL A 108 -5.63 3.37 1.30
CA VAL A 108 -6.27 2.27 2.04
C VAL A 108 -7.43 2.78 2.92
N VAL A 109 -7.26 3.91 3.60
CA VAL A 109 -8.32 4.51 4.44
C VAL A 109 -9.51 4.97 3.59
N ASN A 110 -9.28 5.52 2.40
CA ASN A 110 -10.35 5.95 1.49
C ASN A 110 -11.16 4.77 0.94
N ILE A 111 -10.53 3.61 0.78
CA ILE A 111 -11.19 2.37 0.37
C ILE A 111 -12.01 1.80 1.52
N ILE A 112 -11.39 1.59 2.68
CA ILE A 112 -12.00 0.85 3.79
C ILE A 112 -12.98 1.70 4.60
N LYS A 113 -12.69 3.00 4.75
CA LYS A 113 -13.48 3.98 5.53
C LYS A 113 -13.84 3.47 6.93
N PRO A 114 -12.83 3.21 7.81
CA PRO A 114 -13.09 2.73 9.16
C PRO A 114 -13.94 3.74 9.94
N LYS A 115 -14.89 3.24 10.73
CA LYS A 115 -15.83 4.08 11.50
C LYS A 115 -15.41 4.39 12.93
N LEU A 116 -14.61 3.51 13.54
CA LEU A 116 -14.28 3.60 14.96
C LEU A 116 -12.77 3.70 15.20
N LEU A 117 -11.95 2.92 14.50
CA LEU A 117 -10.55 2.75 14.86
C LEU A 117 -9.62 2.56 13.66
N LEU A 118 -8.47 3.23 13.71
CA LEU A 118 -7.31 2.99 12.85
C LEU A 118 -6.10 2.65 13.72
N TYR A 119 -5.51 1.47 13.53
CA TYR A 119 -4.31 1.03 14.22
C TYR A 119 -3.15 0.89 13.23
N LEU A 120 -2.08 1.64 13.45
CA LEU A 120 -0.86 1.59 12.64
C LEU A 120 0.23 0.87 13.44
N ALA A 121 0.60 -0.34 13.01
CA ALA A 121 1.58 -1.18 13.68
C ALA A 121 2.89 -1.23 12.89
N ILE A 122 3.96 -0.67 13.44
CA ILE A 122 5.32 -0.82 12.92
C ILE A 122 6.02 -1.96 13.67
N ASP A 123 6.82 -2.78 12.99
CA ASP A 123 7.62 -3.79 13.68
C ASP A 123 8.56 -3.14 14.70
N GLY A 124 8.51 -3.64 15.93
CA GLY A 124 9.50 -3.38 16.96
C GLY A 124 10.48 -4.53 17.13
N VAL A 125 11.14 -4.58 18.28
CA VAL A 125 12.08 -5.67 18.60
C VAL A 125 11.32 -7.00 18.65
N ALA A 126 11.65 -7.89 17.73
CA ALA A 126 10.97 -9.18 17.56
C ALA A 126 11.59 -10.29 18.47
N PRO A 127 10.86 -11.39 18.72
CA PRO A 127 11.40 -12.54 19.43
C PRO A 127 12.60 -13.17 18.72
N ARG A 128 13.46 -13.88 19.47
CA ARG A 128 14.69 -14.51 18.95
C ARG A 128 14.44 -15.42 17.73
N ALA A 129 13.33 -16.15 17.72
CA ALA A 129 12.96 -17.01 16.60
C ALA A 129 12.82 -16.21 15.29
N LYS A 130 12.10 -15.08 15.34
CA LYS A 130 11.95 -14.18 14.20
C LYS A 130 13.25 -13.49 13.86
N MET A 131 14.04 -13.06 14.84
CA MET A 131 15.36 -12.46 14.60
C MET A 131 16.27 -13.38 13.78
N ASN A 132 16.27 -14.69 14.06
CA ASN A 132 17.04 -15.65 13.29
C ASN A 132 16.55 -15.72 11.82
N GLN A 133 15.24 -15.73 11.60
CA GLN A 133 14.66 -15.70 10.26
C GLN A 133 15.01 -14.41 9.51
N GLN A 134 14.86 -13.25 10.15
CA GLN A 134 15.23 -11.95 9.59
C GLN A 134 16.72 -11.90 9.27
N ARG A 135 17.58 -12.42 10.16
CA ARG A 135 19.02 -12.53 9.94
C ARG A 135 19.32 -13.35 8.68
N ILE A 136 18.81 -14.57 8.57
CA ILE A 136 19.04 -15.42 7.39
C ILE A 136 18.62 -14.71 6.10
N ARG A 137 17.45 -14.06 6.10
CA ARG A 137 16.95 -13.29 4.95
C ARG A 137 17.91 -12.16 4.55
N ARG A 138 18.41 -11.38 5.53
CA ARG A 138 19.32 -10.26 5.27
C ARG A 138 20.68 -10.72 4.76
N PHE A 139 21.22 -11.80 5.33
CA PHE A 139 22.47 -12.40 4.86
C PHE A 139 22.36 -12.90 3.42
N LYS A 140 21.22 -13.53 3.08
CA LYS A 140 20.95 -13.94 1.70
C LYS A 140 20.86 -12.73 0.77
N ALA A 141 20.10 -11.69 1.14
CA ALA A 141 19.97 -10.49 0.31
C ALA A 141 21.32 -9.79 0.07
N ALA A 142 22.18 -9.71 1.07
CA ALA A 142 23.53 -9.15 0.93
C ALA A 142 24.39 -9.96 -0.05
N LYS A 143 24.33 -11.30 0.04
CA LYS A 143 25.01 -12.20 -0.88
C LYS A 143 24.47 -12.10 -2.32
N ASP A 144 23.15 -12.04 -2.48
CA ASP A 144 22.51 -11.89 -3.79
C ASP A 144 22.94 -10.56 -4.46
N ILE A 145 23.10 -9.48 -3.67
CA ILE A 145 23.61 -8.18 -4.15
C ILE A 145 25.08 -8.27 -4.58
N GLU A 146 25.92 -8.97 -3.81
CA GLU A 146 27.33 -9.19 -4.15
C GLU A 146 27.47 -9.96 -5.48
N GLU A 147 26.72 -11.06 -5.63
CA GLU A 147 26.70 -11.86 -6.86
C GLU A 147 26.20 -11.07 -8.07
N GLU A 148 25.16 -10.25 -7.91
CA GLU A 148 24.63 -9.39 -8.98
C GLU A 148 25.62 -8.29 -9.37
N THR A 149 26.34 -7.72 -8.41
CA THR A 149 27.35 -6.69 -8.68
C THR A 149 28.52 -7.28 -9.46
N ALA A 150 29.00 -8.47 -9.09
CA ALA A 150 30.04 -9.18 -9.83
C ALA A 150 29.60 -9.52 -11.27
N ALA A 151 28.37 -10.02 -11.44
CA ALA A 151 27.82 -10.31 -12.75
C ALA A 151 27.70 -9.04 -13.63
N TYR A 152 27.27 -7.92 -13.04
CA TYR A 152 27.22 -6.64 -13.74
C TYR A 152 28.59 -6.17 -14.21
N GLU A 153 29.64 -6.33 -13.40
CA GLU A 153 31.01 -5.98 -13.79
C GLU A 153 31.52 -6.80 -14.97
N ASP A 154 31.24 -8.10 -15.00
CA ASP A 154 31.62 -8.98 -16.10
C ASP A 154 30.90 -8.59 -17.40
N ILE A 155 29.59 -8.35 -17.33
CA ILE A 155 28.79 -7.86 -18.47
C ILE A 155 29.33 -6.51 -18.96
N LYS A 156 29.64 -5.59 -18.03
CA LYS A 156 30.21 -4.28 -18.37
C LYS A 156 31.54 -4.42 -19.11
N ARG A 157 32.44 -5.30 -18.66
CA ARG A 157 33.72 -5.56 -19.35
C ARG A 157 33.48 -6.12 -20.75
N GLN A 158 32.50 -7.00 -20.93
CA GLN A 158 32.15 -7.55 -22.25
C GLN A 158 31.60 -6.48 -23.19
N PHE A 159 30.68 -5.63 -22.73
CA PHE A 159 30.09 -4.57 -23.54
C PHE A 159 31.14 -3.56 -24.02
N ILE A 160 32.09 -3.19 -23.15
CA ILE A 160 33.21 -2.31 -23.51
C ILE A 160 34.08 -2.95 -24.60
N LYS A 161 34.38 -4.26 -24.50
CA LYS A 161 35.14 -4.99 -25.53
C LYS A 161 34.41 -5.07 -26.87
N GLU A 162 33.09 -5.20 -26.85
CA GLU A 162 32.23 -5.25 -28.04
C GLU A 162 31.91 -3.86 -28.61
N GLY A 163 32.37 -2.77 -27.99
CA GLY A 163 32.05 -1.40 -28.41
C GLY A 163 30.58 -1.02 -28.23
N ARG A 164 29.85 -1.71 -27.34
CA ARG A 164 28.43 -1.51 -27.06
C ARG A 164 28.21 -0.56 -25.87
N ALA A 165 27.09 0.14 -25.88
CA ALA A 165 26.69 1.02 -24.77
C ALA A 165 26.35 0.21 -23.51
N VAL A 166 27.00 0.53 -22.39
CA VAL A 166 26.84 -0.18 -21.11
C VAL A 166 25.53 0.27 -20.43
N PRO A 167 24.67 -0.66 -20.00
CA PRO A 167 23.50 -0.33 -19.18
C PRO A 167 23.89 0.33 -17.86
N ALA A 168 23.10 1.30 -17.40
CA ALA A 168 23.30 1.91 -16.09
C ALA A 168 23.13 0.87 -14.96
N PRO A 169 23.91 0.97 -13.87
CA PRO A 169 23.76 0.08 -12.73
C PRO A 169 22.42 0.32 -12.04
N LYS A 170 21.82 -0.75 -11.49
CA LYS A 170 20.60 -0.64 -10.69
C LYS A 170 20.93 0.06 -9.36
N VAL A 171 20.32 1.23 -9.12
CA VAL A 171 20.42 1.91 -7.83
C VAL A 171 19.57 1.15 -6.80
N ARG A 172 20.16 0.81 -5.66
CA ARG A 172 19.48 0.08 -4.58
C ARG A 172 19.38 0.95 -3.34
N TRP A 173 18.19 0.97 -2.76
CA TRP A 173 17.98 1.47 -1.40
C TRP A 173 18.31 0.39 -0.38
N ASP A 174 19.00 0.74 0.71
CA ASP A 174 19.31 -0.21 1.77
C ASP A 174 18.06 -0.49 2.63
N SER A 175 17.31 -1.52 2.25
CA SER A 175 16.14 -1.97 3.01
C SER A 175 16.44 -2.40 4.45
N ASN A 176 17.71 -2.63 4.83
CA ASN A 176 18.06 -2.97 6.22
C ASN A 176 17.83 -1.80 7.18
N VAL A 177 17.73 -0.56 6.68
CA VAL A 177 17.37 0.59 7.51
C VAL A 177 15.95 0.47 8.09
N ILE A 178 15.10 -0.39 7.52
CA ILE A 178 13.78 -0.75 8.04
C ILE A 178 13.96 -1.79 9.15
N THR A 179 14.53 -1.34 10.27
CA THR A 179 14.78 -2.12 11.48
C THR A 179 14.62 -1.21 12.70
N PRO A 180 13.99 -1.68 13.79
CA PRO A 180 13.96 -0.94 15.04
C PRO A 180 15.35 -0.45 15.47
N GLY A 181 15.41 0.78 15.97
CA GLY A 181 16.64 1.41 16.45
C GLY A 181 17.48 2.14 15.40
N THR A 182 17.10 2.13 14.11
CA THR A 182 17.78 2.94 13.09
C THR A 182 17.29 4.41 13.12
N PRO A 183 18.13 5.37 12.70
CA PRO A 183 17.71 6.77 12.57
C PRO A 183 16.53 6.97 11.61
N PHE A 184 16.43 6.13 10.57
CA PHE A 184 15.31 6.12 9.63
C PHE A 184 13.98 5.86 10.34
N MET A 185 13.91 4.86 11.21
CA MET A 185 12.68 4.51 11.93
C MET A 185 12.27 5.59 12.94
N ASP A 186 13.23 6.28 13.57
CA ASP A 186 12.94 7.43 14.43
C ASP A 186 12.34 8.61 13.64
N ARG A 187 12.91 8.94 12.48
CA ARG A 187 12.36 9.98 11.58
C ARG A 187 10.99 9.59 11.05
N LEU A 188 10.81 8.34 10.63
CA LEU A 188 9.52 7.82 10.18
C LEU A 188 8.45 7.93 11.28
N ALA A 189 8.77 7.59 12.53
CA ALA A 189 7.83 7.70 13.63
C ALA A 189 7.41 9.15 13.89
N LYS A 190 8.35 10.12 13.81
CA LYS A 190 8.05 11.56 13.89
C LYS A 190 7.17 12.02 12.73
N ALA A 191 7.49 11.58 11.51
CA ALA A 191 6.74 11.92 10.31
C ALA A 191 5.31 11.37 10.36
N LEU A 192 5.11 10.12 10.81
CA LEU A 192 3.78 9.52 11.01
C LEU A 192 2.97 10.24 12.08
N ARG A 193 3.60 10.64 13.20
CA ARG A 193 2.91 11.46 14.23
C ARG A 193 2.40 12.77 13.64
N PHE A 194 3.24 13.46 12.86
CA PHE A 194 2.83 14.68 12.18
C PHE A 194 1.70 14.43 11.17
N TYR A 195 1.82 13.39 10.34
CA TYR A 195 0.80 12.97 9.37
C TYR A 195 -0.55 12.72 10.06
N ILE A 196 -0.57 11.97 11.17
CA ILE A 196 -1.81 11.69 11.91
C ILE A 196 -2.44 12.98 12.41
N MET A 197 -1.65 13.88 13.02
CA MET A 197 -2.15 15.16 13.53
C MET A 197 -2.72 16.04 12.41
N GLU A 198 -2.03 16.11 11.27
CA GLU A 198 -2.49 16.85 10.10
C GLU A 198 -3.81 16.27 9.56
N ARG A 199 -3.90 14.95 9.42
CA ARG A 199 -5.09 14.28 8.89
C ARG A 199 -6.29 14.41 9.81
N VAL A 200 -6.10 14.33 11.12
CA VAL A 200 -7.19 14.57 12.10
C VAL A 200 -7.74 15.99 11.98
N ASN A 201 -6.90 16.99 11.72
CA ASN A 201 -7.36 18.39 11.60
C ASN A 201 -8.07 18.66 10.26
N ASN A 202 -7.55 18.08 9.17
CA ASN A 202 -7.94 18.48 7.81
C ASN A 202 -8.85 17.46 7.10
N ASN A 203 -8.88 16.19 7.50
CA ASN A 203 -9.63 15.13 6.84
C ASN A 203 -10.80 14.61 7.69
N LYS A 204 -12.02 14.68 7.15
CA LYS A 204 -13.25 14.22 7.82
C LYS A 204 -13.24 12.73 8.18
N LEU A 205 -12.56 11.89 7.39
CA LEU A 205 -12.48 10.44 7.66
C LEU A 205 -11.68 10.14 8.94
N PHE A 206 -10.74 11.01 9.29
CA PHE A 206 -9.86 10.83 10.45
C PHE A 206 -10.42 11.49 11.72
N LYS A 207 -11.36 12.44 11.59
CA LYS A 207 -11.89 13.23 12.73
C LYS A 207 -12.64 12.41 13.77
N ASN A 208 -13.37 11.38 13.34
CA ASN A 208 -14.32 10.65 14.19
C ASN A 208 -13.82 9.26 14.60
N ILE A 209 -12.57 8.92 14.32
CA ILE A 209 -11.98 7.62 14.64
C ILE A 209 -10.87 7.74 15.67
N GLN A 210 -10.70 6.70 16.49
CA GLN A 210 -9.55 6.57 17.37
C GLN A 210 -8.35 6.07 16.58
N ILE A 211 -7.23 6.79 16.65
CA ILE A 211 -6.01 6.45 15.93
C ILE A 211 -4.93 6.04 16.91
N TYR A 212 -4.42 4.81 16.75
CA TYR A 212 -3.30 4.27 17.52
C TYR A 212 -2.08 4.13 16.62
N LEU A 213 -0.95 4.67 17.06
CA LEU A 213 0.35 4.45 16.44
C LEU A 213 1.23 3.63 17.38
N SER A 214 1.56 2.41 16.97
CA SER A 214 2.51 1.56 17.66
C SER A 214 3.83 1.56 16.87
N ASP A 215 4.73 2.46 17.25
CA ASP A 215 6.01 2.64 16.56
C ASP A 215 7.03 1.53 16.87
N ALA A 216 8.22 1.63 16.27
CA ALA A 216 9.27 0.63 16.39
C ALA A 216 9.90 0.52 17.80
N ASN A 217 9.64 1.48 18.69
CA ASN A 217 10.13 1.41 20.08
C ASN A 217 9.25 0.51 20.95
N VAL A 218 8.01 0.26 20.54
CA VAL A 218 7.15 -0.74 21.19
C VAL A 218 7.64 -2.13 20.74
N PRO A 219 8.01 -3.05 21.65
CA PRO A 219 8.50 -4.38 21.28
C PRO A 219 7.39 -5.23 20.63
N GLY A 220 7.79 -6.21 19.83
CA GLY A 220 6.88 -7.11 19.12
C GLY A 220 6.79 -6.86 17.61
N GLU A 221 6.34 -7.86 16.89
CA GLU A 221 6.08 -7.78 15.44
C GLU A 221 4.73 -7.10 15.20
N GLY A 222 4.58 -6.32 14.13
CA GLY A 222 3.38 -5.54 13.82
C GLY A 222 2.12 -6.39 13.81
N GLU A 223 2.15 -7.52 13.11
CA GLU A 223 1.06 -8.50 13.08
C GLU A 223 0.69 -9.04 14.48
N HIS A 224 1.68 -9.27 15.34
CA HIS A 224 1.47 -9.75 16.71
C HIS A 224 0.90 -8.66 17.62
N LYS A 225 1.37 -7.42 17.49
CA LYS A 225 0.83 -6.26 18.23
C LYS A 225 -0.64 -6.03 17.90
N ILE A 226 -1.01 -6.13 16.62
CA ILE A 226 -2.41 -6.03 16.17
C ILE A 226 -3.26 -7.12 16.82
N VAL A 227 -2.81 -8.38 16.74
CA VAL A 227 -3.57 -9.52 17.30
C VAL A 227 -3.68 -9.42 18.82
N GLU A 228 -2.63 -8.97 19.50
CA GLU A 228 -2.63 -8.73 20.94
C GLU A 228 -3.66 -7.65 21.33
N PHE A 229 -3.63 -6.50 20.65
CA PHE A 229 -4.61 -5.43 20.86
C PHE A 229 -6.05 -5.94 20.69
N ILE A 230 -6.33 -6.70 19.62
CA ILE A 230 -7.67 -7.29 19.40
C ILE A 230 -8.06 -8.23 20.55
N ARG A 231 -7.12 -9.04 21.07
CA ARG A 231 -7.40 -9.97 22.19
C ARG A 231 -7.69 -9.23 23.49
N GLU A 232 -6.98 -8.14 23.76
CA GLU A 232 -7.18 -7.32 24.96
C GLU A 232 -8.55 -6.63 24.94
N GLN A 233 -8.94 -6.03 23.80
CA GLN A 233 -10.26 -5.41 23.63
C GLN A 233 -11.42 -6.41 23.78
N ARG A 234 -11.18 -7.69 23.48
CA ARG A 234 -12.17 -8.76 23.70
C ARG A 234 -12.31 -9.17 25.16
N LYS A 235 -11.28 -9.00 25.98
CA LYS A 235 -11.31 -9.31 27.42
C LYS A 235 -11.94 -8.19 28.25
N SER A 236 -11.91 -6.97 27.76
CA SER A 236 -12.49 -5.79 28.43
C SER A 236 -14.01 -5.65 28.22
N LYS A 237 -14.67 -6.68 27.68
CA LYS A 237 -16.13 -6.83 27.65
C LYS A 237 -16.58 -7.74 28.79
#